data_AF-A0A3D8YBE9-F1
#
_entry.id   AF-A0A3D8YBE9-F1
#
_cell.length_a   1.000
_cell.length_b   1.000
_cell.length_c   1.000
_cell.angle_alpha   90.00
_cell.angle_beta   90.00
_cell.angle_gamma   90.00
#
_symmetry.space_group_name_H-M   'P 1'
#
loop_
_entity.id
_entity.type
_entity.pdbx_description
1 polymer ?
#
loop_
_entity_poly.entity_id
_entity_poly.type
_entity_poly.pdbx_seq_one_letter_code
_entity_poly.pdbx_strand_id
1 'polypeptide(L)'
;MKNGSINLVNPDKAVHAGLLYFLPKINDMLYLLLTLLNFGLLIWFIFICFSVFKLVKESMGIPALIVFILGCLSFTKERLINKEAPRYNGGDRTIGWQPLESGISHEIVLSYAYPKDTLDRAEGEIIQSGLMGGHQWETTNVTFYENEGKIHYLVSGTHNWKLLGLTLYNEPKQFTGVIKQ
;
A
#
# COMPACT_ATOMS: atom_id res chain seq x y z
N MET A 1 55.93 -2.53 26.67
CA MET A 1 55.45 -2.61 25.27
C MET A 1 54.01 -3.10 25.27
N LYS A 2 53.03 -2.20 25.06
CA LYS A 2 51.62 -2.56 24.88
C LYS A 2 51.38 -2.72 23.39
N ASN A 3 51.19 -3.96 22.93
CA ASN A 3 50.83 -4.25 21.55
C ASN A 3 49.33 -4.02 21.38
N GLY A 4 48.96 -3.07 20.52
CA GLY A 4 47.58 -2.81 20.13
C GLY A 4 47.10 -3.85 19.12
N SER A 5 46.03 -4.56 19.44
CA SER A 5 45.29 -5.37 18.49
C SER A 5 44.29 -4.48 17.74
N ILE A 6 44.57 -4.21 16.47
CA ILE A 6 43.67 -3.53 15.55
C ILE A 6 42.56 -4.53 15.19
N ASN A 7 41.33 -4.26 15.62
CA ASN A 7 40.16 -5.01 15.16
C ASN A 7 39.93 -4.64 13.69
N LEU A 8 40.29 -5.57 12.78
CA LEU A 8 39.94 -5.48 11.37
C LEU A 8 38.43 -5.69 11.25
N VAL A 9 37.70 -4.60 11.01
CA VAL A 9 36.30 -4.65 10.59
C VAL A 9 36.25 -5.38 9.26
N ASN A 10 35.57 -6.52 9.25
CA ASN A 10 35.35 -7.34 8.06
C ASN A 10 34.56 -6.52 7.01
N PRO A 11 35.14 -6.22 5.83
CA PRO A 11 34.51 -5.34 4.83
C PRO A 11 33.24 -5.94 4.21
N ASP A 12 33.06 -7.27 4.23
CA ASP A 12 31.88 -7.93 3.64
C ASP A 12 30.60 -7.66 4.45
N LYS A 13 30.70 -7.41 5.76
CA LYS A 13 29.54 -7.03 6.58
C LYS A 13 29.13 -5.57 6.35
N ALA A 14 30.07 -4.71 5.98
CA ALA A 14 29.79 -3.29 5.71
C ALA A 14 29.09 -3.09 4.36
N VAL A 15 29.45 -3.87 3.34
CA VAL A 15 28.81 -3.82 2.01
C VAL A 15 27.38 -4.37 2.05
N HIS A 16 27.14 -5.46 2.79
CA HIS A 16 25.78 -5.99 2.96
C HIS A 16 24.86 -5.06 3.77
N ALA A 17 25.38 -4.40 4.81
CA ALA A 17 24.60 -3.43 5.59
C ALA A 17 24.26 -2.16 4.78
N GLY A 18 25.17 -1.70 3.91
CA GLY A 18 24.93 -0.57 3.01
C GLY A 18 23.85 -0.86 1.97
N LEU A 19 23.87 -2.03 1.33
CA LEU A 19 22.86 -2.41 0.34
C LEU A 19 21.45 -2.55 0.96
N LEU A 20 21.35 -3.17 2.13
CA LEU A 20 20.07 -3.35 2.84
C LEU A 20 19.43 -2.03 3.30
N TYR A 21 20.22 -0.99 3.56
CA TYR A 21 19.71 0.35 3.88
C TYR A 21 19.33 1.18 2.64
N PHE A 22 19.93 0.90 1.48
CA PHE A 22 19.66 1.64 0.24
C PHE A 22 18.45 1.12 -0.54
N LEU A 23 18.20 -0.20 -0.52
CA LEU A 23 17.08 -0.81 -1.24
C LEU A 23 15.68 -0.30 -0.84
N PRO A 24 15.33 -0.12 0.46
CA PRO A 24 14.01 0.38 0.83
C PRO A 24 13.75 1.80 0.28
N LYS A 25 14.80 2.63 0.28
CA LYS A 25 14.73 4.03 -0.17
C LYS A 25 14.56 4.17 -1.69
N ILE A 26 15.04 3.20 -2.48
CA ILE A 26 14.87 3.17 -3.93
C ILE A 26 13.43 2.81 -4.30
N ASN A 27 12.82 1.87 -3.57
CA ASN A 27 11.42 1.48 -3.78
C ASN A 27 10.48 2.66 -3.54
N ASP A 28 10.75 3.47 -2.51
CA ASP A 28 9.99 4.71 -2.24
C ASP A 28 10.04 5.72 -3.39
N MET A 29 11.22 5.91 -3.99
CA MET A 29 11.37 6.79 -5.15
C MET A 29 10.64 6.25 -6.38
N LEU A 30 10.61 4.93 -6.56
CA LEU A 30 9.90 4.27 -7.65
C LEU A 30 8.37 4.44 -7.51
N TYR A 31 7.81 4.30 -6.31
CA TYR A 31 6.39 4.53 -6.05
C TYR A 31 5.97 5.96 -6.40
N LEU A 32 6.80 6.94 -6.04
CA LEU A 32 6.57 8.35 -6.38
C LEU A 32 6.65 8.59 -7.90
N LEU A 33 7.69 8.06 -8.54
CA LEU A 33 7.88 8.22 -9.99
C LEU A 33 6.71 7.59 -10.76
N LEU A 34 6.26 6.40 -10.35
CA LEU A 34 5.14 5.73 -10.98
C LEU A 34 3.82 6.47 -10.74
N THR A 35 3.63 7.04 -9.55
CA THR A 35 2.47 7.90 -9.26
C THR A 35 2.47 9.16 -10.13
N LEU A 36 3.63 9.81 -10.28
CA LEU A 36 3.77 10.99 -11.14
C LEU A 36 3.54 10.64 -12.62
N LEU A 37 4.06 9.50 -13.08
CA LEU A 37 3.82 8.99 -14.42
C LEU A 37 2.32 8.76 -14.66
N ASN A 38 1.64 8.11 -13.72
CA ASN A 38 0.19 7.90 -13.78
C ASN A 38 -0.58 9.22 -13.87
N PHE A 39 -0.18 10.23 -13.09
CA PHE A 39 -0.81 11.54 -13.12
C PHE A 39 -0.57 12.27 -14.46
N GLY A 40 0.65 12.21 -14.99
CA GLY A 40 0.98 12.78 -16.30
C GLY A 40 0.18 12.13 -17.44
N LEU A 41 0.10 10.80 -17.43
CA LEU A 41 -0.72 10.05 -18.40
C LEU A 41 -2.21 10.34 -18.25
N LEU A 42 -2.70 10.53 -17.02
CA LEU A 42 -4.10 10.90 -16.77
C LEU A 42 -4.41 12.29 -17.33
N ILE A 43 -3.54 13.29 -17.12
CA ILE A 43 -3.72 14.63 -17.69
C ILE A 43 -3.73 14.56 -19.22
N TRP A 44 -2.78 13.83 -19.80
CA TRP A 44 -2.71 13.63 -21.25
C TRP A 44 -3.98 12.97 -21.79
N PHE A 45 -4.48 11.93 -21.11
CA PHE A 45 -5.73 11.27 -21.47
C PHE A 45 -6.93 12.22 -21.40
N ILE A 46 -7.02 13.06 -20.37
CA ILE A 46 -8.07 14.08 -20.26
C ILE A 46 -8.03 15.06 -21.44
N PHE A 47 -6.83 15.48 -21.87
CA PHE A 47 -6.67 16.35 -23.04
C PHE A 47 -7.18 15.70 -24.34
N ILE A 48 -6.92 14.40 -24.52
CA ILE A 48 -7.48 13.62 -25.63
C ILE A 48 -9.00 13.56 -25.54
N CYS A 49 -9.57 13.28 -24.35
CA CYS A 49 -11.01 13.26 -24.14
C CYS A 49 -11.68 14.58 -24.55
N PHE A 50 -11.11 15.72 -24.16
CA PHE A 50 -11.61 17.03 -24.60
C PHE A 50 -11.57 17.21 -26.12
N SER A 51 -10.52 16.72 -26.77
CA SER A 51 -10.40 16.76 -28.22
C SER A 51 -11.49 15.93 -28.90
N VAL A 52 -11.80 14.74 -28.36
CA VAL A 52 -12.89 13.89 -28.84
C VAL A 52 -14.25 14.57 -28.62
N PHE A 53 -14.50 15.13 -27.44
CA PHE A 53 -15.73 15.87 -27.15
C PHE A 53 -15.93 17.05 -28.11
N LYS A 54 -14.86 17.81 -28.38
CA LYS A 54 -14.87 18.92 -29.34
C LYS A 54 -15.23 18.41 -30.74
N LEU A 55 -14.60 17.33 -31.19
CA LEU A 55 -14.86 16.75 -32.51
C LEU A 55 -16.31 16.28 -32.66
N VAL A 56 -16.86 15.59 -31.66
CA VAL A 56 -18.27 15.15 -31.67
C VAL A 56 -19.21 16.35 -31.73
N LYS A 57 -18.94 17.39 -30.93
CA LYS A 57 -19.73 18.62 -30.92
C LYS A 57 -19.71 19.33 -32.28
N GLU A 58 -18.56 19.45 -32.91
CA GLU A 58 -18.38 20.17 -34.18
C GLU A 58 -18.91 19.38 -35.39
N SER A 59 -18.76 18.06 -35.41
CA SER A 59 -19.14 17.22 -36.55
C SER A 59 -20.60 16.77 -36.53
N MET A 60 -21.15 16.45 -35.35
CA MET A 60 -22.48 15.83 -35.20
C MET A 60 -23.46 16.69 -34.40
N GLY A 61 -23.00 17.80 -33.84
CA GLY A 61 -23.81 18.74 -33.06
C GLY A 61 -24.04 18.31 -31.60
N ILE A 62 -24.76 19.16 -30.86
CA ILE A 62 -25.03 19.01 -29.42
C ILE A 62 -25.87 17.75 -29.09
N PRO A 63 -26.89 17.33 -29.87
CA PRO A 63 -27.66 16.14 -29.53
C PRO A 63 -26.82 14.86 -29.49
N ALA A 64 -25.90 14.69 -30.45
CA ALA A 64 -25.00 13.55 -30.49
C ALA A 64 -24.04 13.54 -29.29
N LEU A 65 -23.57 14.72 -28.84
CA LEU A 65 -22.76 14.86 -27.63
C LEU A 65 -23.49 14.37 -26.38
N ILE A 66 -24.79 14.66 -26.23
CA ILE A 66 -25.60 14.20 -25.10
C ILE A 66 -25.70 12.67 -25.10
N VAL A 67 -26.01 12.07 -26.26
CA VAL A 67 -26.09 10.61 -26.40
C VAL A 67 -24.72 9.97 -26.12
N PHE A 68 -23.63 10.58 -26.57
CA PHE A 68 -22.27 10.11 -26.31
C PHE A 68 -21.93 10.11 -24.81
N ILE A 69 -22.24 11.19 -24.10
CA ILE A 69 -22.02 11.28 -22.64
C ILE A 69 -22.86 10.22 -21.91
N LEU A 70 -24.14 10.08 -22.25
CA LEU A 70 -25.01 9.05 -21.67
C LEU A 70 -24.49 7.63 -21.92
N GLY A 71 -23.99 7.37 -23.14
CA GLY A 71 -23.35 6.11 -23.50
C GLY A 71 -22.13 5.82 -22.64
N CYS A 72 -21.21 6.79 -22.50
CA CYS A 72 -20.03 6.66 -21.64
C CYS A 72 -20.41 6.42 -20.17
N LEU A 73 -21.39 7.15 -19.64
CA LEU A 73 -21.86 6.99 -18.26
C LEU A 73 -22.46 5.61 -18.00
N SER A 74 -23.17 5.03 -18.97
CA SER A 74 -23.79 3.70 -18.85
C SER A 74 -22.78 2.56 -18.60
N PHE A 75 -21.50 2.76 -18.91
CA PHE A 75 -20.45 1.76 -18.66
C PHE A 75 -19.85 1.84 -17.25
N THR A 76 -20.23 2.83 -16.43
CA THR A 76 -19.73 2.97 -15.07
C THR A 76 -20.43 1.95 -14.16
N LYS A 77 -19.81 0.79 -13.94
CA LYS A 77 -20.29 -0.21 -12.97
C LYS A 77 -20.00 0.26 -11.55
N GLU A 78 -21.03 0.68 -10.84
CA GLU A 78 -20.95 1.01 -9.42
C GLU A 78 -20.80 -0.29 -8.61
N ARG A 79 -19.62 -0.53 -8.01
CA ARG A 79 -19.48 -1.46 -6.88
C ARG A 79 -19.54 -0.66 -5.59
N LEU A 80 -20.76 -0.35 -5.13
CA LEU A 80 -20.98 0.09 -3.76
C LEU A 80 -20.76 -1.11 -2.83
N ILE A 81 -19.51 -1.36 -2.45
CA ILE A 81 -19.24 -2.25 -1.33
C ILE A 81 -19.34 -1.40 -0.07
N ASN A 82 -20.54 -1.34 0.49
CA ASN A 82 -20.74 -0.89 1.87
C ASN A 82 -20.10 -1.95 2.77
N LYS A 83 -18.79 -1.85 2.99
CA LYS A 83 -18.15 -2.52 4.12
C LYS A 83 -18.54 -1.71 5.34
N GLU A 84 -19.57 -2.15 6.05
CA GLU A 84 -19.80 -1.67 7.40
C GLU A 84 -18.49 -1.86 8.18
N ALA A 85 -17.98 -0.77 8.75
CA ALA A 85 -16.82 -0.85 9.62
C ALA A 85 -17.17 -1.82 10.78
N PRO A 86 -16.30 -2.77 11.13
CA PRO A 86 -16.56 -3.66 12.25
C PRO A 86 -16.83 -2.80 13.50
N ARG A 87 -18.03 -2.92 14.05
CA ARG A 87 -18.38 -2.30 15.34
C ARG A 87 -17.63 -3.03 16.44
N TYR A 88 -16.56 -2.41 16.93
CA TYR A 88 -15.82 -2.91 18.07
C TYR A 88 -16.61 -2.65 19.37
N ASN A 89 -17.09 -3.73 20.00
CA ASN A 89 -17.70 -3.67 21.32
C ASN A 89 -16.60 -3.47 22.37
N GLY A 90 -16.70 -2.37 23.13
CA GLY A 90 -15.75 -1.98 24.16
C GLY A 90 -15.67 -2.99 25.31
N GLY A 91 -14.63 -3.82 25.28
CA GLY A 91 -14.05 -4.48 26.45
C GLY A 91 -12.66 -3.91 26.74
N ASP A 92 -12.02 -4.37 27.83
CA ASP A 92 -10.66 -3.94 28.22
C ASP A 92 -9.60 -4.56 27.28
N ARG A 93 -9.44 -3.94 26.10
CA ARG A 93 -8.50 -4.34 25.06
C ARG A 93 -7.39 -3.31 24.94
N THR A 94 -6.16 -3.78 24.72
CA THR A 94 -5.04 -2.90 24.36
C THR A 94 -5.00 -2.74 22.84
N ILE A 95 -5.04 -1.50 22.38
CA ILE A 95 -4.94 -1.14 20.96
C ILE A 95 -3.52 -0.66 20.70
N GLY A 96 -2.91 -1.14 19.63
CA GLY A 96 -1.59 -0.73 19.21
C GLY A 96 -1.51 -0.50 17.71
N TRP A 97 -0.44 0.19 17.32
CA TRP A 97 -0.13 0.53 15.94
C TRP A 97 1.30 0.11 15.68
N GLN A 98 1.50 -0.71 14.66
CA GLN A 98 2.83 -1.14 14.26
C GLN A 98 3.05 -0.72 12.79
N PRO A 99 3.96 0.22 12.52
CA PRO A 99 4.33 0.51 11.14
C PRO A 99 4.98 -0.73 10.53
N LEU A 100 4.44 -1.18 9.39
CA LEU A 100 4.97 -2.29 8.60
C LEU A 100 5.90 -1.77 7.51
N GLU A 101 5.49 -0.67 6.88
CA GLU A 101 6.24 0.04 5.85
C GLU A 101 5.91 1.52 5.96
N SER A 102 6.94 2.35 6.04
CA SER A 102 6.82 3.80 6.12
C SER A 102 7.72 4.40 5.07
N GLY A 103 7.11 4.92 4.00
CA GLY A 103 7.79 5.61 2.92
C GLY A 103 7.48 7.10 2.93
N ILE A 104 8.08 7.83 2.00
CA ILE A 104 7.84 9.27 1.82
C ILE A 104 6.42 9.54 1.28
N SER A 105 5.90 8.64 0.46
CA SER A 105 4.61 8.81 -0.23
C SER A 105 3.43 8.14 0.44
N HIS A 106 3.68 7.06 1.18
CA HIS A 106 2.65 6.19 1.71
C HIS A 106 3.13 5.48 2.98
N GLU A 107 2.17 5.04 3.77
CA GLU A 107 2.39 4.30 5.00
C GLU A 107 1.44 3.10 5.05
N ILE A 108 1.96 1.97 5.51
CA ILE A 108 1.20 0.76 5.80
C ILE A 108 1.39 0.45 7.28
N VAL A 109 0.28 0.51 8.01
CA VAL A 109 0.26 0.32 9.46
C VAL A 109 -0.63 -0.88 9.78
N LEU A 110 -0.12 -1.76 10.64
CA LEU A 110 -0.92 -2.77 11.31
C LEU A 110 -1.57 -2.12 12.55
N SER A 111 -2.88 -1.95 12.50
CA SER A 111 -3.69 -1.69 13.68
C SER A 111 -4.03 -3.04 14.31
N TYR A 112 -3.80 -3.19 15.60
CA TYR A 112 -4.12 -4.43 16.30
C TYR A 112 -4.76 -4.16 17.65
N ALA A 113 -5.62 -5.09 18.08
CA ALA A 113 -6.26 -5.09 19.38
C ALA A 113 -6.20 -6.49 19.99
N TYR A 114 -5.82 -6.58 21.27
CA TYR A 114 -5.84 -7.85 21.99
C TYR A 114 -6.43 -7.68 23.41
N PRO A 115 -7.13 -8.69 23.94
CA PRO A 115 -7.59 -8.68 25.34
C PRO A 115 -6.42 -8.73 26.32
N LYS A 116 -6.48 -7.99 27.44
CA LYS A 116 -5.41 -8.01 28.45
C LYS A 116 -5.15 -9.41 29.04
N ASP A 117 -6.20 -10.23 29.13
CA ASP A 117 -6.18 -11.50 29.87
C ASP A 117 -5.93 -12.75 29.01
N THR A 118 -6.03 -12.65 27.67
CA THR A 118 -5.87 -13.79 26.76
C THR A 118 -5.13 -13.39 25.49
N LEU A 119 -3.98 -14.02 25.21
CA LEU A 119 -3.18 -13.80 24.00
C LEU A 119 -3.82 -14.40 22.72
N ASP A 120 -4.72 -15.37 22.87
CA ASP A 120 -5.29 -16.17 21.75
C ASP A 120 -6.30 -15.44 20.85
N ARG A 121 -6.57 -14.15 21.09
CA ARG A 121 -7.61 -13.37 20.40
C ARG A 121 -7.14 -12.00 19.91
N ALA A 122 -5.88 -11.90 19.50
CA ALA A 122 -5.41 -10.71 18.81
C ALA A 122 -6.10 -10.59 17.44
N GLU A 123 -6.72 -9.44 17.20
CA GLU A 123 -7.33 -9.05 15.94
C GLU A 123 -6.53 -7.88 15.36
N GLY A 124 -6.50 -7.77 14.04
CA GLY A 124 -5.77 -6.68 13.40
C GLY A 124 -6.23 -6.40 12.00
N GLU A 125 -6.09 -5.15 11.61
CA GLU A 125 -6.44 -4.62 10.30
C GLU A 125 -5.29 -3.81 9.75
N ILE A 126 -5.14 -3.84 8.43
CA ILE A 126 -4.13 -3.04 7.74
C ILE A 126 -4.75 -1.73 7.32
N ILE A 127 -4.19 -0.65 7.84
CA ILE A 127 -4.50 0.70 7.42
C ILE A 127 -3.41 1.16 6.47
N GLN A 128 -3.84 1.64 5.30
CA GLN A 128 -2.96 2.19 4.29
C GLN A 128 -3.31 3.65 4.07
N SER A 129 -2.31 4.51 4.03
CA SER A 129 -2.49 5.96 3.83
C SER A 129 -1.45 6.50 2.84
N GLY A 130 -1.74 7.67 2.25
CA GLY A 130 -0.85 8.35 1.32
C GLY A 130 -1.20 8.20 -0.17
N LEU A 131 -0.24 8.52 -1.04
CA LEU A 131 -0.42 8.57 -2.49
C LEU A 131 -0.24 7.18 -3.12
N MET A 132 -1.35 6.59 -3.57
CA MET A 132 -1.41 5.25 -4.19
C MET A 132 -1.72 5.32 -5.69
N GLY A 133 -1.12 6.29 -6.40
CA GLY A 133 -1.49 6.59 -7.79
C GLY A 133 -0.98 5.59 -8.82
N GLY A 134 -0.04 4.73 -8.46
CA GLY A 134 0.54 3.72 -9.34
C GLY A 134 0.81 2.39 -8.68
N HIS A 135 0.38 2.22 -7.44
CA HIS A 135 0.59 0.99 -6.71
C HIS A 135 -0.43 0.88 -5.58
N GLN A 136 -0.75 -0.35 -5.16
CA GLN A 136 -1.69 -0.59 -4.09
C GLN A 136 -1.33 -1.89 -3.37
N TRP A 137 -1.36 -1.86 -2.03
CA TRP A 137 -1.25 -3.07 -1.25
C TRP A 137 -2.63 -3.72 -1.06
N GLU A 138 -2.71 -5.02 -1.25
CA GLU A 138 -3.92 -5.80 -1.00
C GLU A 138 -3.63 -6.89 0.01
N THR A 139 -4.11 -6.69 1.23
CA THR A 139 -3.96 -7.65 2.33
C THR A 139 -4.73 -8.92 2.03
N THR A 140 -4.05 -10.06 2.09
CA THR A 140 -4.64 -11.39 1.94
C THR A 140 -4.94 -12.00 3.30
N ASN A 141 -4.02 -11.88 4.27
CA ASN A 141 -4.19 -12.47 5.59
C ASN A 141 -3.44 -11.68 6.67
N VAL A 142 -4.01 -11.63 7.86
CA VAL A 142 -3.39 -11.10 9.09
C VAL A 142 -3.55 -12.17 10.15
N THR A 143 -2.43 -12.74 10.61
CA THR A 143 -2.42 -13.78 11.62
C THR A 143 -1.54 -13.38 12.79
N PHE A 144 -2.03 -13.66 14.00
CA PHE A 144 -1.27 -13.53 15.24
C PHE A 144 -1.02 -14.90 15.83
N TYR A 145 0.15 -15.10 16.40
CA TYR A 145 0.51 -16.32 17.10
C TYR A 145 1.43 -16.02 18.28
N GLU A 146 1.31 -16.80 19.35
CA GLU A 146 2.17 -16.70 20.51
C GLU A 146 3.41 -17.59 20.34
N ASN A 147 4.58 -17.05 20.67
CA ASN A 147 5.82 -17.81 20.77
C ASN A 147 6.65 -17.23 21.92
N GLU A 148 7.10 -18.08 22.84
CA GLU A 148 7.93 -17.69 23.99
C GLU A 148 7.34 -16.54 24.84
N GLY A 149 6.02 -16.50 25.02
CA GLY A 149 5.32 -15.44 25.78
C GLY A 149 5.21 -14.11 25.05
N LYS A 150 5.63 -14.04 23.78
CA LYS A 150 5.52 -12.87 22.91
C LYS A 150 4.48 -13.15 21.83
N ILE A 151 3.70 -12.14 21.48
CA ILE A 151 2.77 -12.25 20.35
C ILE A 151 3.43 -11.68 19.09
N HIS A 152 3.55 -12.58 18.11
CA HIS A 152 4.06 -12.33 16.78
C HIS A 152 2.90 -12.07 15.83
N TYR A 153 3.17 -11.28 14.80
CA TYR A 153 2.28 -11.11 13.66
C TYR A 153 2.92 -11.63 12.38
N LEU A 154 2.08 -12.13 11.49
CA LEU A 154 2.38 -12.38 10.09
C LEU A 154 1.28 -11.74 9.25
N VAL A 155 1.64 -10.72 8.49
CA VAL A 155 0.77 -10.03 7.54
C VAL A 155 1.22 -10.43 6.15
N SER A 156 0.33 -11.03 5.37
CA SER A 156 0.59 -11.44 3.99
C SER A 156 -0.33 -10.71 3.03
N GLY A 157 0.17 -10.35 1.87
CA GLY A 157 -0.63 -9.70 0.83
C GLY A 157 0.12 -9.58 -0.48
N THR A 158 -0.48 -8.85 -1.40
CA THR A 158 0.07 -8.60 -2.73
C THR A 158 0.22 -7.11 -2.96
N HIS A 159 1.40 -6.68 -3.39
CA HIS A 159 1.66 -5.33 -3.86
C HIS A 159 1.37 -5.28 -5.36
N ASN A 160 0.30 -4.60 -5.71
CA ASN A 160 -0.18 -4.47 -7.08
C ASN A 160 0.41 -3.21 -7.70
N TRP A 161 1.21 -3.36 -8.73
CA TRP A 161 1.79 -2.28 -9.52
C TRP A 161 0.82 -1.92 -10.65
N LYS A 162 0.39 -0.65 -10.71
CA LYS A 162 -0.70 -0.20 -11.57
C LYS A 162 -0.29 0.93 -12.51
N LEU A 163 -0.83 0.89 -13.72
CA LEU A 163 -0.75 1.96 -14.71
C LEU A 163 -2.15 2.27 -15.23
N LEU A 164 -2.61 3.52 -15.05
CA LEU A 164 -3.95 4.01 -15.37
C LEU A 164 -5.08 3.11 -14.82
N GLY A 165 -4.85 2.55 -13.62
CA GLY A 165 -5.78 1.63 -12.96
C GLY A 165 -5.68 0.17 -13.39
N LEU A 166 -4.86 -0.15 -14.41
CA LEU A 166 -4.60 -1.53 -14.83
C LEU A 166 -3.42 -2.12 -14.06
N THR A 167 -3.59 -3.30 -13.49
CA THR A 167 -2.52 -4.02 -12.80
C THR A 167 -1.53 -4.60 -13.81
N LEU A 168 -0.29 -4.15 -13.77
CA LEU A 168 0.80 -4.62 -14.63
C LEU A 168 1.56 -5.78 -14.00
N TYR A 169 1.77 -5.72 -12.69
CA TYR A 169 2.57 -6.69 -11.96
C TYR A 169 2.05 -6.85 -10.52
N ASN A 170 2.15 -8.07 -10.02
CA ASN A 170 1.73 -8.46 -8.68
C ASN A 170 2.94 -9.00 -7.94
N GLU A 171 3.30 -8.38 -6.83
CA GLU A 171 4.42 -8.78 -6.01
C GLU A 171 3.92 -9.31 -4.65
N PRO A 172 4.05 -10.61 -4.36
CA PRO A 172 3.70 -11.11 -3.04
C PRO A 172 4.69 -10.56 -2.00
N LYS A 173 4.17 -10.01 -0.90
CA LYS A 173 5.00 -9.50 0.20
C LYS A 173 4.47 -10.01 1.54
N GLN A 174 5.35 -10.06 2.52
CA GLN A 174 5.01 -10.49 3.87
C GLN A 174 5.73 -9.61 4.88
N PHE A 175 5.04 -9.30 5.98
CA PHE A 175 5.60 -8.59 7.12
C PHE A 175 5.46 -9.46 8.36
N THR A 176 6.55 -9.57 9.11
CA THR A 176 6.59 -10.33 10.36
C THR A 176 7.26 -9.50 11.45
N GLY A 177 6.75 -9.59 12.66
CA GLY A 177 7.35 -8.92 13.81
C GLY A 177 6.67 -9.29 15.12
N VAL A 178 6.99 -8.55 16.18
CA VAL A 178 6.49 -8.77 17.55
C VAL A 178 5.78 -7.52 18.02
N ILE A 179 4.57 -7.68 18.59
CA ILE A 179 3.77 -6.56 19.12
C ILE A 179 3.78 -6.44 20.65
N LYS A 180 4.17 -7.49 21.38
CA LYS A 180 4.29 -7.48 22.85
C LYS A 180 5.55 -8.24 23.30
N GLN A 181 6.30 -7.65 24.23
CA GLN A 181 7.41 -8.28 24.97
C GLN A 181 6.96 -8.64 26.38
#